data_AF-A0AAV4E676-F1
#
_entry.id   AF-A0AAV4E676-F1
#
_cell.length_a   1.000
_cell.length_b   1.000
_cell.length_c   1.000
_cell.angle_alpha   90.00
_cell.angle_beta   90.00
_cell.angle_gamma   90.00
#
_symmetry.space_group_name_H-M   'P 1'
#
loop_
_entity.id
_entity.type
_entity.pdbx_description
1 polymer ?
#
loop_
_entity_poly.entity_id
_entity_poly.type
_entity_poly.pdbx_seq_one_letter_code
_entity_poly.pdbx_strand_id
1 'polypeptide(L)'
;MISDQVPVIENIKATFLNSDSLLFEEPNNLLKQELHDPSTYNSIINAIANGASKMNQIATTAKVASGAVSTYLKNLIDLGIVSKKVPVTEMDKPKSKKTIYVISDGMFRFWYTFVGKNISLIEAGYADLVAKQIEQGLSNLLGPSFEQLSQEYLWQHMMDKEIVPEYFRRLGYWWGTDKKAKKQVEMDIVGISIDNLAGFFGECKWKNELISKSILETLIYRSSLFTYPKKYYYLFSEVGFTDECKKLAKKVNCHLISFSEM
;
A
#
# COMPACT_ATOMS: atom_id res chain seq x y z
N MET A 1 -1.68 -20.19 -18.58
CA MET A 1 -1.71 -18.79 -19.05
C MET A 1 -2.92 -18.13 -18.42
N ILE A 2 -2.78 -16.88 -17.94
CA ILE A 2 -3.89 -16.14 -17.33
C ILE A 2 -4.90 -15.76 -18.43
N SER A 3 -6.20 -15.90 -18.16
CA SER A 3 -7.27 -15.60 -19.11
C SER A 3 -8.36 -14.75 -18.46
N ASP A 4 -8.78 -13.69 -19.16
CA ASP A 4 -9.88 -12.82 -18.73
C ASP A 4 -11.25 -13.50 -18.86
N GLN A 5 -11.32 -14.67 -19.50
CA GLN A 5 -12.54 -15.46 -19.65
C GLN A 5 -12.82 -16.37 -18.44
N VAL A 6 -11.89 -16.41 -17.48
CA VAL A 6 -11.93 -17.27 -16.31
C VAL A 6 -11.92 -16.39 -15.05
N PRO A 7 -12.70 -16.72 -14.00
CA PRO A 7 -12.66 -15.98 -12.75
C PRO A 7 -11.22 -15.84 -12.21
N VAL A 8 -10.92 -14.70 -11.59
CA VAL A 8 -9.58 -14.40 -11.04
C VAL A 8 -9.07 -15.53 -10.14
N ILE A 9 -9.94 -16.12 -9.32
CA ILE A 9 -9.55 -17.19 -8.41
C ILE A 9 -9.13 -18.48 -9.12
N GLU A 10 -9.77 -18.81 -10.25
CA GLU A 10 -9.43 -19.99 -11.03
C GLU A 10 -8.11 -19.78 -11.79
N ASN A 11 -7.84 -18.55 -12.27
CA ASN A 11 -6.52 -18.18 -12.75
C ASN A 11 -5.44 -18.35 -11.67
N ILE A 12 -5.70 -17.87 -10.45
CA ILE A 12 -4.78 -18.01 -9.31
C ILE A 12 -4.55 -19.49 -8.99
N LYS A 13 -5.59 -20.32 -8.96
CA LYS A 13 -5.46 -21.77 -8.70
C LYS A 13 -4.57 -22.46 -9.72
N ALA A 14 -4.82 -22.20 -11.00
CA ALA A 14 -4.06 -22.80 -12.09
C ALA A 14 -2.59 -22.34 -12.15
N THR A 15 -2.26 -21.18 -11.56
CA THR A 15 -0.94 -20.57 -11.69
C THR A 15 -0.12 -20.56 -10.40
N PHE A 16 -0.67 -20.04 -9.31
CA PHE A 16 0.04 -19.85 -8.04
C PHE A 16 -0.26 -20.93 -7.00
N LEU A 17 -1.32 -21.71 -7.17
CA LEU A 17 -1.70 -22.79 -6.23
C LEU A 17 -1.60 -24.17 -6.88
N ASN A 18 -0.72 -24.30 -7.87
CA ASN A 18 -0.39 -25.56 -8.53
C ASN A 18 1.12 -25.75 -8.47
N SER A 19 1.59 -26.79 -7.78
CA SER A 19 3.01 -27.09 -7.62
C SER A 19 3.75 -27.33 -8.93
N ASP A 20 3.03 -27.73 -9.98
CA ASP A 20 3.61 -27.99 -11.31
C ASP A 20 3.71 -26.71 -12.17
N SER A 21 3.18 -25.58 -11.68
CA SER A 21 3.16 -24.31 -12.39
C SER A 21 4.41 -23.49 -12.15
N LEU A 22 4.86 -22.78 -13.18
CA LEU A 22 6.03 -21.89 -13.10
C LEU A 22 5.91 -20.83 -12.00
N LEU A 23 4.73 -20.22 -11.85
CA LEU A 23 4.52 -19.12 -10.88
C LEU A 23 4.51 -19.59 -9.42
N PHE A 24 4.45 -20.90 -9.15
CA PHE A 24 4.47 -21.43 -7.79
C PHE A 24 5.83 -21.25 -7.12
N GLU A 25 6.93 -21.44 -7.85
CA GLU A 25 8.30 -21.29 -7.33
C GLU A 25 9.00 -20.00 -7.80
N GLU A 26 8.33 -19.18 -8.62
CA GLU A 26 8.97 -18.07 -9.32
C GLU A 26 9.72 -17.09 -8.41
N PRO A 27 9.16 -16.61 -7.28
CA PRO A 27 9.91 -15.72 -6.39
C PRO A 27 11.18 -16.37 -5.82
N ASN A 28 11.15 -17.67 -5.50
CA ASN A 28 12.34 -18.39 -5.05
C ASN A 28 13.37 -18.56 -6.16
N ASN A 29 12.92 -18.84 -7.39
CA ASN A 29 13.79 -19.01 -8.55
C ASN A 29 14.51 -17.70 -8.90
N LEU A 30 13.78 -16.58 -8.93
CA LEU A 30 14.35 -15.25 -9.16
C LEU A 30 15.42 -14.91 -8.12
N LEU A 31 15.14 -15.14 -6.83
CA LEU A 31 16.13 -14.89 -5.78
C LEU A 31 17.38 -15.77 -5.91
N LYS A 32 17.24 -17.03 -6.33
CA LYS A 32 18.38 -17.95 -6.56
C LYS A 32 19.24 -17.54 -7.75
N GLN A 33 18.63 -16.93 -8.78
CA GLN A 33 19.34 -16.49 -9.98
C GLN A 33 20.10 -15.17 -9.73
N GLU A 34 19.48 -14.23 -9.01
CA GLU A 34 20.01 -12.87 -8.86
C GLU A 34 20.92 -12.69 -7.62
N LEU A 35 20.81 -13.55 -6.60
CA LEU A 35 21.41 -13.28 -5.29
C LEU A 35 22.18 -14.47 -4.70
N HIS A 36 23.32 -14.16 -4.10
CA HIS A 36 24.06 -15.09 -3.24
C HIS A 36 23.37 -15.21 -1.88
N ASP A 37 23.20 -16.44 -1.37
CA ASP A 37 22.43 -16.77 -0.15
C ASP A 37 20.94 -16.31 -0.16
N PRO A 38 20.07 -17.00 -0.93
CA PRO A 38 18.64 -16.68 -1.02
C PRO A 38 17.87 -16.81 0.31
N SER A 39 18.40 -17.54 1.29
CA SER A 39 17.71 -17.83 2.55
C SER A 39 17.50 -16.56 3.40
N THR A 40 18.53 -15.71 3.45
CA THR A 40 18.48 -14.45 4.19
C THR A 40 17.55 -13.43 3.53
N TYR A 41 17.56 -13.34 2.21
CA TYR A 41 16.62 -12.49 1.46
C TYR A 41 15.18 -12.93 1.66
N ASN A 42 14.91 -14.23 1.56
CA ASN A 42 13.61 -14.81 1.85
C ASN A 42 13.11 -14.45 3.26
N SER A 43 13.99 -14.50 4.26
CA SER A 43 13.67 -14.15 5.65
C SER A 43 13.31 -12.66 5.80
N ILE A 44 14.03 -11.78 5.10
CA ILE A 44 13.77 -10.34 5.10
C ILE A 44 12.45 -10.00 4.39
N ILE A 45 12.20 -10.57 3.20
CA ILE A 45 10.95 -10.34 2.48
C ILE A 45 9.77 -10.88 3.29
N ASN A 46 9.89 -12.07 3.89
CA ASN A 46 8.89 -12.61 4.81
C ASN A 46 8.63 -11.69 6.00
N ALA A 47 9.67 -11.12 6.62
CA ALA A 47 9.49 -10.17 7.71
C ALA A 47 8.66 -8.95 7.28
N ILE A 48 8.94 -8.38 6.09
CA ILE A 48 8.20 -7.24 5.55
C ILE A 48 6.76 -7.63 5.20
N ALA A 49 6.54 -8.78 4.55
CA ALA A 49 5.21 -9.30 4.23
C ALA A 49 4.34 -9.53 5.47
N ASN A 50 4.97 -9.79 6.62
CA ASN A 50 4.30 -9.95 7.92
C ASN A 50 4.28 -8.68 8.77
N GLY A 51 4.51 -7.50 8.17
CA GLY A 51 4.29 -6.19 8.79
C GLY A 51 5.51 -5.53 9.41
N ALA A 52 6.70 -6.14 9.36
CA ALA A 52 7.92 -5.48 9.79
C ALA A 52 8.33 -4.41 8.76
N SER A 53 8.13 -3.14 9.08
CA SER A 53 8.34 -2.05 8.11
C SER A 53 9.57 -1.19 8.43
N LYS A 54 10.05 -1.17 9.67
CA LYS A 54 11.27 -0.43 10.07
C LYS A 54 12.49 -1.35 10.06
N MET A 55 13.66 -0.81 9.70
CA MET A 55 14.92 -1.57 9.62
C MET A 55 15.20 -2.43 10.85
N ASN A 56 15.06 -1.87 12.07
CA ASN A 56 15.26 -2.64 13.30
C ASN A 56 14.23 -3.77 13.48
N GLN A 57 12.97 -3.52 13.14
CA GLN A 57 11.93 -4.55 13.21
C GLN A 57 12.21 -5.68 12.20
N ILE A 58 12.63 -5.33 10.99
CA ILE A 58 13.01 -6.27 9.93
C ILE A 58 14.20 -7.11 10.40
N ALA A 59 15.25 -6.47 10.92
CA ALA A 59 16.44 -7.15 11.42
C ALA A 59 16.10 -8.17 12.52
N THR A 60 15.33 -7.75 13.52
CA THR A 60 14.90 -8.63 14.61
C THR A 60 14.04 -9.78 14.12
N THR A 61 13.05 -9.51 13.26
CA THR A 61 12.12 -10.52 12.76
C THR A 61 12.80 -11.54 11.85
N ALA A 62 13.68 -11.07 10.96
CA ALA A 62 14.46 -11.91 10.06
C ALA A 62 15.67 -12.58 10.73
N LYS A 63 15.96 -12.24 12.01
CA LYS A 63 17.13 -12.71 12.77
C LYS A 63 18.47 -12.43 12.06
N VAL A 64 18.57 -11.26 11.44
CA VAL A 64 19.78 -10.79 10.74
C VAL A 64 20.43 -9.66 11.54
N ALA A 65 21.75 -9.63 11.61
CA ALA A 65 22.47 -8.55 12.27
C ALA A 65 22.13 -7.19 11.64
N SER A 66 21.78 -6.19 12.45
CA SER A 66 21.28 -4.89 11.97
C SER A 66 22.22 -4.17 10.98
N GLY A 67 23.53 -4.34 11.13
CA GLY A 67 24.52 -3.78 10.18
C GLY A 67 24.43 -4.39 8.77
N ALA A 68 24.14 -5.70 8.69
CA ALA A 68 24.06 -6.43 7.42
C ALA A 68 22.72 -6.21 6.71
N VAL A 69 21.62 -6.01 7.45
CA VAL A 69 20.27 -5.79 6.89
C VAL A 69 20.21 -4.65 5.89
N SER A 70 21.00 -3.60 6.10
CA SER A 70 21.06 -2.45 5.19
C SER A 70 21.50 -2.84 3.77
N THR A 71 22.45 -3.78 3.64
CA THR A 71 22.94 -4.31 2.36
C THR A 71 21.88 -5.17 1.68
N TYR A 72 21.24 -6.09 2.41
CA TYR A 72 20.17 -6.93 1.85
C TYR A 72 18.99 -6.08 1.35
N LEU A 73 18.56 -5.09 2.14
CA LEU A 73 17.49 -4.18 1.73
C LEU A 73 17.89 -3.35 0.52
N LYS A 74 19.16 -2.95 0.39
CA LYS A 74 19.64 -2.23 -0.79
C LYS A 74 19.51 -3.12 -2.03
N ASN A 75 19.99 -4.36 -1.99
CA ASN A 75 19.92 -5.26 -3.13
C ASN A 75 18.46 -5.57 -3.53
N LEU A 76 17.56 -5.76 -2.56
CA LEU A 76 16.13 -5.92 -2.84
C LEU A 76 15.47 -4.67 -3.45
N ILE A 77 15.98 -3.48 -3.14
CA ILE A 77 15.55 -2.23 -3.77
C ILE A 77 16.06 -2.12 -5.20
N ASP A 78 17.33 -2.48 -5.41
CA ASP A 78 17.95 -2.45 -6.73
C ASP A 78 17.26 -3.46 -7.68
N LEU A 79 16.74 -4.57 -7.15
CA LEU A 79 15.89 -5.54 -7.86
C LEU A 79 14.42 -5.12 -8.02
N GLY A 80 13.99 -4.00 -7.43
CA GLY A 80 12.59 -3.55 -7.48
C GLY A 80 11.59 -4.32 -6.60
N ILE A 81 12.07 -5.34 -5.86
CA ILE A 81 11.23 -6.18 -4.99
C ILE A 81 10.75 -5.37 -3.78
N VAL A 82 11.64 -4.57 -3.19
CA VAL A 82 11.34 -3.73 -2.02
C VAL A 82 11.52 -2.26 -2.40
N SER A 83 10.72 -1.37 -1.80
CA SER A 83 10.91 0.07 -1.90
C SER A 83 11.03 0.71 -0.53
N LYS A 84 11.71 1.86 -0.47
CA LYS A 84 11.72 2.74 0.70
C LYS A 84 10.61 3.77 0.54
N LYS A 85 9.75 3.90 1.55
CA LYS A 85 8.82 5.02 1.68
C LYS A 85 9.27 5.93 2.82
N VAL A 86 9.11 7.24 2.61
CA VAL A 86 9.26 8.28 3.63
C VAL A 86 8.00 9.14 3.65
N PRO A 87 7.62 9.74 4.79
CA PRO A 87 6.48 10.65 4.81
C PRO A 87 6.71 11.80 3.83
N VAL A 88 5.66 12.25 3.14
CA VAL A 88 5.75 13.34 2.15
C VAL A 88 6.42 14.62 2.70
N THR A 89 6.24 14.89 3.99
CA THR A 89 6.84 16.01 4.73
C THR A 89 8.34 15.86 5.02
N GLU A 90 8.92 14.70 4.73
CA GLU A 90 10.33 14.36 5.01
C GLU A 90 11.09 13.86 3.77
N MET A 91 10.52 14.01 2.56
CA MET A 91 11.15 13.58 1.30
C MET A 91 12.54 14.18 1.05
N ASP A 92 12.79 15.41 1.51
CA ASP A 92 14.11 16.06 1.38
C ASP A 92 15.13 15.63 2.44
N LYS A 93 14.75 14.74 3.38
CA LYS A 93 15.63 14.32 4.48
C LYS A 93 16.30 13.00 4.10
N PRO A 94 17.60 12.98 3.72
CA PRO A 94 18.25 11.77 3.23
C PRO A 94 18.32 10.64 4.27
N LYS A 95 18.24 10.98 5.56
CA LYS A 95 18.30 10.06 6.70
C LYS A 95 17.07 10.19 7.60
N SER A 96 15.86 10.22 7.03
CA SER A 96 14.63 10.23 7.83
C SER A 96 14.55 8.98 8.72
N LYS A 97 14.42 9.20 10.04
CA LYS A 97 14.15 8.13 11.02
C LYS A 97 12.76 7.51 10.88
N LYS A 98 11.91 8.10 10.03
CA LYS A 98 10.57 7.60 9.73
C LYS A 98 10.54 6.70 8.51
N THR A 99 11.66 6.45 7.82
CA THR A 99 11.72 5.55 6.67
C THR A 99 11.13 4.18 6.99
N ILE A 100 10.29 3.68 6.10
CA ILE A 100 9.76 2.32 6.11
C ILE A 100 10.10 1.60 4.81
N TYR A 101 10.10 0.27 4.87
CA TYR A 101 10.35 -0.62 3.75
C TYR A 101 9.08 -1.41 3.47
N VAL A 102 8.71 -1.50 2.19
CA VAL A 102 7.52 -2.21 1.74
C VAL A 102 7.85 -3.04 0.51
N ILE A 103 7.16 -4.16 0.31
CA ILE A 103 7.27 -4.93 -0.93
C ILE A 103 6.55 -4.15 -2.04
N SER A 104 7.30 -3.71 -3.04
CA SER A 104 6.76 -2.97 -4.19
C SER A 104 6.30 -3.88 -5.32
N ASP A 105 6.96 -5.02 -5.50
CA ASP A 105 6.58 -5.98 -6.54
C ASP A 105 5.26 -6.71 -6.19
N GLY A 106 4.30 -6.69 -7.11
CA GLY A 106 2.97 -7.26 -6.89
C GLY A 106 2.97 -8.78 -6.77
N MET A 107 3.83 -9.48 -7.53
CA MET A 107 3.94 -10.93 -7.48
C MET A 107 4.58 -11.37 -6.16
N PHE A 108 5.69 -10.74 -5.75
CA PHE A 108 6.29 -11.01 -4.45
C PHE A 108 5.31 -10.70 -3.32
N ARG A 109 4.59 -9.57 -3.37
CA ARG A 109 3.61 -9.22 -2.33
C ARG A 109 2.52 -10.30 -2.24
N PHE A 110 1.97 -10.73 -3.37
CA PHE A 110 0.96 -11.79 -3.43
C PHE A 110 1.51 -13.12 -2.88
N TRP A 111 2.66 -13.55 -3.40
CA TRP A 111 3.25 -14.85 -3.09
C TRP A 111 3.62 -14.97 -1.61
N TYR A 112 4.32 -13.99 -1.03
CA TYR A 112 4.70 -14.03 0.40
C TYR A 112 3.51 -13.83 1.33
N THR A 113 2.42 -13.23 0.86
CA THR A 113 1.19 -13.09 1.66
C THR A 113 0.40 -14.38 1.71
N PHE A 114 0.32 -15.12 0.60
CA PHE A 114 -0.60 -16.26 0.46
C PHE A 114 0.08 -17.59 0.12
N VAL A 115 0.93 -17.63 -0.89
CA VAL A 115 1.51 -18.88 -1.41
C VAL A 115 2.60 -19.40 -0.46
N GLY A 116 3.60 -18.58 -0.15
CA GLY A 116 4.75 -18.96 0.67
C GLY A 116 4.37 -19.46 2.08
N LYS A 117 3.26 -18.98 2.64
CA LYS A 117 2.74 -19.42 3.94
C LYS A 117 2.00 -20.76 3.88
N ASN A 118 1.57 -21.18 2.69
CA ASN A 118 0.68 -22.31 2.48
C ASN A 118 1.27 -23.37 1.53
N ILE A 119 2.58 -23.34 1.24
CA ILE A 119 3.27 -24.29 0.34
C ILE A 119 2.87 -25.73 0.66
N SER A 120 3.00 -26.16 1.92
CA SER A 120 2.68 -27.55 2.30
C SER A 120 1.21 -27.93 2.12
N LEU A 121 0.28 -26.98 2.25
CA LEU A 121 -1.14 -27.22 1.97
C LEU A 121 -1.39 -27.37 0.47
N ILE A 122 -0.73 -26.54 -0.34
CA ILE A 122 -0.84 -26.57 -1.81
C ILE A 122 -0.28 -27.88 -2.35
N GLU A 123 0.92 -28.28 -1.92
CA GLU A 123 1.56 -29.55 -2.31
C GLU A 123 0.75 -30.78 -1.87
N ALA A 124 0.05 -30.70 -0.74
CA ALA A 124 -0.84 -31.76 -0.27
C ALA A 124 -2.21 -31.78 -0.97
N GLY A 125 -2.42 -30.95 -2.00
CA GLY A 125 -3.65 -30.91 -2.80
C GLY A 125 -4.79 -30.08 -2.20
N TYR A 126 -4.55 -29.28 -1.16
CA TYR A 126 -5.56 -28.43 -0.51
C TYR A 126 -5.60 -27.01 -1.10
N ALA A 127 -5.42 -26.87 -2.41
CA ALA A 127 -5.40 -25.56 -3.09
C ALA A 127 -6.70 -24.76 -2.91
N ASP A 128 -7.87 -25.43 -2.88
CA ASP A 128 -9.16 -24.76 -2.67
C ASP A 128 -9.28 -24.10 -1.29
N LEU A 129 -8.66 -24.69 -0.26
CA LEU A 129 -8.62 -24.09 1.08
C LEU A 129 -7.84 -22.77 1.06
N VAL A 130 -6.72 -22.75 0.34
CA VAL A 130 -5.87 -21.56 0.18
C VAL A 130 -6.55 -20.51 -0.70
N ALA A 131 -7.24 -20.94 -1.76
CA ALA A 131 -8.03 -20.06 -2.62
C ALA A 131 -9.08 -19.28 -1.82
N LYS A 132 -9.80 -19.95 -0.91
CA LYS A 132 -10.76 -19.28 -0.02
C LYS A 132 -10.11 -18.25 0.91
N GLN A 133 -8.90 -18.52 1.41
CA GLN A 133 -8.15 -17.54 2.21
C GLN A 133 -7.74 -16.32 1.36
N ILE A 134 -7.35 -16.54 0.11
CA ILE A 134 -7.01 -15.48 -0.84
C ILE A 134 -8.22 -14.62 -1.13
N GLU A 135 -9.38 -15.19 -1.44
CA GLU A 135 -10.61 -14.41 -1.67
C GLU A 135 -10.95 -13.49 -0.50
N GLN A 136 -10.80 -13.97 0.73
CA GLN A 136 -11.06 -13.18 1.94
C GLN A 136 -10.00 -12.08 2.17
N GLY A 137 -8.76 -12.32 1.76
CA GLY A 137 -7.64 -11.41 1.95
C GLY A 137 -7.36 -10.46 0.78
N LEU A 138 -7.96 -10.69 -0.39
CA LEU A 138 -7.58 -10.02 -1.63
C LEU A 138 -7.79 -8.50 -1.58
N SER A 139 -8.91 -8.05 -1.01
CA SER A 139 -9.20 -6.62 -0.83
C SER A 139 -8.11 -5.92 0.00
N ASN A 140 -7.63 -6.55 1.08
CA ASN A 140 -6.54 -6.00 1.87
C ASN A 140 -5.21 -5.98 1.10
N LEU A 141 -4.94 -7.00 0.27
CA LEU A 141 -3.75 -7.02 -0.58
C LEU A 141 -3.78 -5.88 -1.60
N LEU A 142 -4.94 -5.56 -2.18
CA LEU A 142 -5.09 -4.56 -3.23
C LEU A 142 -5.16 -3.12 -2.71
N GLY A 143 -5.54 -2.91 -1.44
CA GLY A 143 -5.62 -1.59 -0.82
C GLY A 143 -4.42 -0.66 -1.09
N PRO A 144 -3.17 -1.08 -0.83
CA PRO A 144 -1.99 -0.26 -1.10
C PRO A 144 -1.80 0.11 -2.59
N SER A 145 -2.21 -0.77 -3.51
CA SER A 145 -2.17 -0.47 -4.95
C SER A 145 -3.23 0.55 -5.33
N PHE A 146 -4.41 0.50 -4.71
CA PHE A 146 -5.46 1.49 -4.90
C PHE A 146 -5.09 2.87 -4.31
N GLU A 147 -4.41 2.90 -3.16
CA GLU A 147 -3.85 4.13 -2.60
C GLU A 147 -2.84 4.78 -3.56
N GLN A 148 -1.94 3.98 -4.16
CA GLN A 148 -1.01 4.47 -5.16
C GLN A 148 -1.73 5.00 -6.40
N LEU A 149 -2.70 4.26 -6.94
CA LEU A 149 -3.49 4.69 -8.09
C LEU A 149 -4.24 6.00 -7.79
N SER A 150 -4.76 6.17 -6.58
CA SER A 150 -5.44 7.39 -6.14
C SER A 150 -4.50 8.60 -6.09
N GLN A 151 -3.25 8.40 -5.67
CA GLN A 151 -2.22 9.44 -5.74
C GLN A 151 -1.87 9.78 -7.20
N GLU A 152 -1.72 8.77 -8.06
CA GLU A 152 -1.44 8.94 -9.50
C GLU A 152 -2.58 9.69 -10.21
N TYR A 153 -3.83 9.37 -9.88
CA TYR A 153 -5.01 10.08 -10.39
C TYR A 153 -4.94 11.58 -10.08
N LEU A 154 -4.58 11.97 -8.85
CA LEU A 154 -4.41 13.39 -8.50
C LEU A 154 -3.26 14.06 -9.25
N TRP A 155 -2.16 13.34 -9.51
CA TRP A 155 -1.07 13.84 -10.36
C TRP A 155 -1.52 14.07 -11.80
N GLN A 156 -2.27 13.14 -12.38
CA GLN A 156 -2.79 13.25 -13.74
C GLN A 156 -3.77 14.42 -13.90
N HIS A 157 -4.56 14.70 -12.84
CA HIS A 157 -5.53 15.79 -12.82
C HIS A 157 -4.98 17.10 -12.23
N MET A 158 -3.65 17.24 -12.11
CA MET A 158 -3.04 18.44 -11.50
C MET A 158 -3.40 19.75 -12.25
N MET A 159 -3.78 19.67 -13.52
CA MET A 159 -4.23 20.80 -14.34
C MET A 159 -5.75 21.05 -14.30
N ASP A 160 -6.53 20.09 -13.82
CA ASP A 160 -7.98 20.22 -13.70
C ASP A 160 -8.33 20.94 -12.39
N LYS A 161 -8.85 22.17 -12.50
CA LYS A 161 -9.17 23.01 -11.34
C LYS A 161 -10.46 22.61 -10.61
N GLU A 162 -11.29 21.78 -11.23
CA GLU A 162 -12.46 21.20 -10.60
C GLU A 162 -12.09 20.00 -9.70
N ILE A 163 -10.93 19.39 -9.91
CA ILE A 163 -10.44 18.25 -9.10
C ILE A 163 -9.28 18.69 -8.18
N VAL A 164 -8.33 19.44 -8.72
CA VAL A 164 -7.12 19.92 -8.03
C VAL A 164 -7.10 21.45 -8.09
N PRO A 165 -7.73 22.14 -7.10
CA PRO A 165 -7.89 23.60 -7.15
C PRO A 165 -6.56 24.37 -7.17
N GLU A 166 -5.52 23.81 -6.51
CA GLU A 166 -4.19 24.41 -6.43
C GLU A 166 -3.11 23.39 -6.77
N TYR A 167 -1.97 23.84 -7.32
CA TYR A 167 -0.88 22.94 -7.65
C TYR A 167 -0.13 22.50 -6.40
N PHE A 168 0.09 21.20 -6.25
CA PHE A 168 0.96 20.66 -5.21
C PHE A 168 2.38 20.44 -5.73
N ARG A 169 3.36 20.78 -4.88
CA ARG A 169 4.77 20.48 -5.10
C ARG A 169 5.07 19.02 -4.82
N ARG A 170 4.34 18.41 -3.88
CA ARG A 170 4.48 17.02 -3.47
C ARG A 170 3.15 16.45 -3.05
N LEU A 171 3.01 15.15 -3.26
CA LEU A 171 1.87 14.36 -2.85
C LEU A 171 2.38 12.96 -2.52
N GLY A 172 1.93 12.40 -1.40
CA GLY A 172 2.33 11.06 -0.98
C GLY A 172 1.77 10.67 0.38
N TYR A 173 2.21 9.51 0.85
CA TYR A 173 1.84 8.97 2.16
C TYR A 173 2.38 9.83 3.30
N TRP A 174 1.70 9.80 4.45
CA TRP A 174 2.22 10.40 5.68
C TRP A 174 1.96 9.52 6.89
N TRP A 175 2.94 9.44 7.78
CA TRP A 175 2.78 8.86 9.11
C TRP A 175 3.50 9.68 10.17
N GLY A 176 2.90 9.73 11.35
CA GLY A 176 3.43 10.48 12.48
C GLY A 176 2.60 10.33 13.75
N THR A 177 3.07 10.98 14.81
CA THR A 177 2.41 10.93 16.11
C THR A 177 1.35 12.01 16.22
N ASP A 178 0.11 11.62 16.49
CA ASP A 178 -0.90 12.51 17.07
C ASP A 178 -0.62 12.66 18.57
N LYS A 179 -0.09 13.83 18.96
CA LYS A 179 0.26 14.11 20.35
C LYS A 179 -0.96 14.19 21.27
N LYS A 180 -2.12 14.60 20.77
CA LYS A 180 -3.34 14.74 21.58
C LYS A 180 -3.91 13.36 21.89
N ALA A 181 -4.02 12.50 20.88
CA ALA A 181 -4.51 11.15 21.05
C ALA A 181 -3.43 10.13 21.48
N LYS A 182 -2.17 10.57 21.62
CA LYS A 182 -1.00 9.75 21.99
C LYS A 182 -0.84 8.48 21.15
N LYS A 183 -1.14 8.57 19.85
CA LYS A 183 -1.11 7.42 18.92
C LYS A 183 -0.37 7.74 17.64
N GLN A 184 0.13 6.70 16.96
CA GLN A 184 0.56 6.85 15.57
C GLN A 184 -0.68 7.02 14.68
N VAL A 185 -0.54 7.86 13.67
CA VAL A 185 -1.54 8.14 12.66
C VAL A 185 -0.87 7.99 11.31
N GLU A 186 -1.61 7.40 10.38
CA GLU A 186 -1.23 7.25 8.98
C GLU A 186 -2.31 7.92 8.14
N MET A 187 -1.91 8.47 7.00
CA MET A 187 -2.76 9.11 6.01
C MET A 187 -2.29 8.68 4.63
N ASP A 188 -3.23 8.18 3.83
CA ASP A 188 -2.97 7.60 2.51
C ASP A 188 -2.48 8.67 1.54
N ILE A 189 -3.07 9.87 1.60
CA ILE A 189 -2.73 11.00 0.76
C ILE A 189 -2.53 12.24 1.61
N VAL A 190 -1.33 12.81 1.54
CA VAL A 190 -1.01 14.17 1.99
C VAL A 190 -0.26 14.88 0.86
N GLY A 191 -0.78 16.03 0.45
CA GLY A 191 -0.16 16.92 -0.53
C GLY A 191 0.14 18.28 0.07
N ILE A 192 1.14 18.96 -0.50
CA ILE A 192 1.58 20.30 -0.07
C ILE A 192 1.64 21.19 -1.31
N SER A 193 0.94 22.33 -1.27
CA SER A 193 0.98 23.32 -2.35
C SER A 193 2.38 23.88 -2.61
N ILE A 194 2.59 24.47 -3.79
CA ILE A 194 3.87 25.12 -4.15
C ILE A 194 4.25 26.23 -3.16
N ASP A 195 3.28 27.04 -2.75
CA ASP A 195 3.46 28.14 -1.78
C ASP A 195 3.43 27.70 -0.31
N ASN A 196 3.18 26.41 -0.04
CA ASN A 196 2.97 25.81 1.28
C ASN A 196 1.79 26.41 2.08
N LEU A 197 0.81 27.03 1.42
CA LEU A 197 -0.41 27.58 2.04
C LEU A 197 -1.62 26.63 2.01
N ALA A 198 -1.55 25.56 1.20
CA ALA A 198 -2.61 24.56 1.13
C ALA A 198 -2.10 23.14 1.37
N GLY A 199 -2.91 22.36 2.07
CA GLY A 199 -2.74 20.92 2.26
C GLY A 199 -3.83 20.14 1.53
N PHE A 200 -3.45 19.05 0.89
CA PHE A 200 -4.36 18.10 0.25
C PHE A 200 -4.40 16.84 1.11
N PHE A 201 -5.57 16.35 1.46
CA PHE A 201 -5.72 15.24 2.39
C PHE A 201 -6.68 14.23 1.80
N GLY A 202 -6.28 12.97 1.75
CA GLY A 202 -7.15 11.93 1.23
C GLY A 202 -7.02 10.60 1.93
N GLU A 203 -8.11 9.83 1.85
CA GLU A 203 -8.21 8.47 2.35
C GLU A 203 -8.81 7.59 1.24
N CYS A 204 -8.25 6.39 1.08
CA CYS A 204 -8.63 5.43 0.05
C CYS A 204 -9.22 4.17 0.70
N LYS A 205 -10.27 3.60 0.11
CA LYS A 205 -10.86 2.33 0.57
C LYS A 205 -11.16 1.41 -0.63
N TRP A 206 -10.36 0.36 -0.74
CA TRP A 206 -10.57 -0.75 -1.67
C TRP A 206 -11.34 -1.86 -0.98
N LYS A 207 -12.65 -1.72 -0.89
CA LYS A 207 -13.54 -2.69 -0.27
C LYS A 207 -14.91 -2.66 -0.94
N ASN A 208 -15.57 -3.81 -0.95
CA ASN A 208 -16.96 -3.95 -1.38
C ASN A 208 -17.95 -3.42 -0.32
N GLU A 209 -17.73 -2.21 0.19
CA GLU A 209 -18.59 -1.49 1.13
C GLU A 209 -18.59 0.02 0.85
N LEU A 210 -19.75 0.66 0.98
CA LEU A 210 -19.85 2.11 0.82
C LEU A 210 -19.08 2.83 1.93
N ILE A 211 -18.32 3.87 1.56
CA ILE A 211 -17.62 4.70 2.54
C ILE A 211 -18.63 5.49 3.38
N SER A 212 -18.54 5.32 4.71
CA SER A 212 -19.37 6.00 5.68
C SER A 212 -18.84 7.41 6.02
N LYS A 213 -19.67 8.26 6.62
CA LYS A 213 -19.26 9.62 7.01
C LYS A 213 -18.10 9.65 8.00
N SER A 214 -17.92 8.60 8.82
CA SER A 214 -16.91 8.56 9.88
C SER A 214 -15.48 8.55 9.33
N ILE A 215 -15.29 8.04 8.10
CA ILE A 215 -14.01 8.10 7.39
C ILE A 215 -13.66 9.57 7.08
N LEU A 216 -14.61 10.35 6.58
CA LEU A 216 -14.40 11.78 6.32
C LEU A 216 -14.16 12.57 7.61
N GLU A 217 -14.92 12.29 8.67
CA GLU A 217 -14.72 12.92 9.98
C GLU A 217 -13.31 12.64 10.52
N THR A 218 -12.85 11.40 10.37
CA THR A 218 -11.49 10.99 10.75
C THR A 218 -10.44 11.71 9.91
N LEU A 219 -10.64 11.83 8.60
CA LEU A 219 -9.74 12.55 7.70
C LEU A 219 -9.64 14.04 8.07
N ILE A 220 -10.78 14.69 8.33
CA ILE A 220 -10.83 16.10 8.79
C ILE A 220 -10.06 16.24 10.11
N TYR A 221 -10.31 15.35 11.08
CA TYR A 221 -9.58 15.35 12.35
C TYR A 221 -8.07 15.19 12.13
N ARG A 222 -7.63 14.20 11.35
CA ARG A 222 -6.20 13.96 11.07
C ARG A 222 -5.56 15.12 10.33
N SER A 223 -6.28 15.79 9.44
CA SER A 223 -5.79 17.00 8.76
C SER A 223 -5.50 18.15 9.74
N SER A 224 -6.09 18.16 10.94
CA SER A 224 -5.82 19.17 11.99
C SER A 224 -4.40 19.06 12.58
N LEU A 225 -3.69 17.97 12.32
CA LEU A 225 -2.27 17.83 12.65
C LEU A 225 -1.36 18.76 11.82
N PHE A 226 -1.91 19.36 10.76
CA PHE A 226 -1.24 20.27 9.85
C PHE A 226 -1.85 21.68 9.94
N THR A 227 -0.98 22.68 9.93
CA THR A 227 -1.34 24.10 10.13
C THR A 227 -1.55 24.86 8.81
N TYR A 228 -2.01 24.18 7.75
CA TYR A 228 -2.29 24.83 6.47
C TYR A 228 -3.56 25.68 6.54
N PRO A 229 -3.51 26.95 6.09
CA PRO A 229 -4.69 27.82 5.97
C PRO A 229 -5.81 27.24 5.10
N LYS A 230 -5.45 26.62 3.97
CA LYS A 230 -6.38 25.96 3.05
C LYS A 230 -6.23 24.45 3.13
N LYS A 231 -7.35 23.73 3.09
CA LYS A 231 -7.39 22.26 3.13
C LYS A 231 -8.34 21.73 2.09
N TYR A 232 -7.84 20.83 1.25
CA TYR A 232 -8.61 20.11 0.23
C TYR A 232 -8.75 18.65 0.65
N TYR A 233 -9.95 18.09 0.50
CA TYR A 233 -10.29 16.76 0.99
C TYR A 233 -10.69 15.85 -0.16
N TYR A 234 -10.22 14.60 -0.11
CA TYR A 234 -10.46 13.59 -1.14
C TYR A 234 -10.84 12.27 -0.48
N LEU A 235 -11.89 11.62 -0.96
CA LEU A 235 -12.15 10.22 -0.62
C LEU A 235 -12.21 9.40 -1.90
N PHE A 236 -11.45 8.30 -1.90
CA PHE A 236 -11.41 7.33 -3.00
C PHE A 236 -12.08 6.03 -2.56
N SER A 237 -13.02 5.53 -3.36
CA SER A 237 -13.78 4.31 -3.05
C SER A 237 -13.82 3.33 -4.21
N GLU A 238 -13.71 2.03 -3.94
CA GLU A 238 -14.03 1.00 -4.93
C GLU A 238 -15.49 1.07 -5.38
N VAL A 239 -16.45 1.15 -4.44
CA VAL A 239 -17.89 0.99 -4.72
C VAL A 239 -18.73 2.25 -4.51
N GLY A 240 -18.21 3.27 -3.80
CA GLY A 240 -18.87 4.57 -3.62
C GLY A 240 -19.13 4.95 -2.15
N PHE A 241 -20.12 5.83 -1.95
CA PHE A 241 -20.29 6.59 -0.69
C PHE A 241 -21.73 6.54 -0.18
N THR A 242 -21.88 6.48 1.14
CA THR A 242 -23.19 6.63 1.81
C THR A 242 -23.77 8.04 1.65
N ASP A 243 -25.09 8.18 1.75
CA ASP A 243 -25.76 9.48 1.64
C ASP A 243 -25.33 10.47 2.73
N GLU A 244 -25.08 9.99 3.95
CA GLU A 244 -24.55 10.83 5.02
C GLU A 244 -23.14 11.35 4.71
N CYS A 245 -22.29 10.50 4.13
CA CYS A 245 -20.96 10.90 3.68
C CYS A 245 -21.05 11.97 2.59
N LYS A 246 -21.90 11.76 1.57
CA LYS A 246 -22.16 12.75 0.50
C LYS A 246 -22.65 14.10 1.04
N LYS A 247 -23.55 14.08 2.04
CA LYS A 247 -24.03 15.30 2.71
C LYS A 247 -22.91 16.04 3.44
N LEU A 248 -22.04 15.33 4.16
CA LEU A 248 -20.89 15.93 4.84
C LEU A 248 -19.87 16.47 3.83
N ALA A 249 -19.56 15.70 2.79
CA ALA A 249 -18.63 16.08 1.74
C ALA A 249 -18.99 17.42 1.08
N LYS A 250 -20.27 17.64 0.79
CA LYS A 250 -20.77 18.93 0.28
C LYS A 250 -20.55 20.10 1.24
N LYS A 251 -20.61 19.88 2.56
CA LYS A 251 -20.41 20.95 3.56
C LYS A 251 -18.95 21.37 3.70
N VAL A 252 -18.03 20.44 3.46
CA VAL A 252 -16.58 20.66 3.62
C VAL A 252 -15.83 20.72 2.29
N ASN A 253 -16.56 20.73 1.17
CA ASN A 253 -16.03 20.67 -0.19
C ASN A 253 -15.02 19.52 -0.39
N CYS A 254 -15.40 18.31 0.04
CA CYS A 254 -14.62 17.10 -0.21
C CYS A 254 -14.97 16.50 -1.58
N HIS A 255 -13.95 16.19 -2.38
CA HIS A 255 -14.09 15.45 -3.63
C HIS A 255 -14.30 13.97 -3.32
N LEU A 256 -15.35 13.39 -3.90
CA LEU A 256 -15.68 11.98 -3.78
C LEU A 256 -15.42 11.33 -5.14
N ILE A 257 -14.50 10.37 -5.19
CA ILE A 257 -14.06 9.72 -6.43
C ILE A 257 -14.23 8.21 -6.27
N SER A 258 -15.02 7.60 -7.13
CA SER A 258 -15.18 6.15 -7.23
C SER A 258 -14.19 5.57 -8.23
N PHE A 259 -13.85 4.29 -8.08
CA PHE A 259 -12.93 3.61 -8.99
C PHE A 259 -13.42 3.62 -10.44
N SER A 260 -14.74 3.58 -10.66
CA SER A 260 -15.32 3.69 -12.01
C SER A 260 -15.14 5.07 -12.68
N GLU A 261 -14.78 6.10 -11.91
CA GLU A 261 -14.50 7.46 -12.41
C GLU A 261 -13.00 7.69 -12.67
N MET A 262 -12.13 6.74 -12.29
CA MET A 262 -10.67 6.79 -12.46
C MET A 262 -10.24 6.13 -13.77
#